data_AF-A0A6P5EC61-F1
#
_entry.id   AF-A0A6P5EC61-F1
#
_cell.length_a   1.000
_cell.length_b   1.000
_cell.length_c   1.000
_cell.angle_alpha   90.00
_cell.angle_beta   90.00
_cell.angle_gamma   90.00
#
_symmetry.space_group_name_H-M   'P 1'
#
loop_
_entity.id
_entity.type
_entity.pdbx_description
1 polymer ?
#
loop_
_entity_poly.entity_id
_entity_poly.type
_entity_poly.pdbx_seq_one_letter_code
_entity_poly.pdbx_strand_id
1 'polypeptide(L)'
;MQILHYGVNESYEPHFDYYRDNSEVVSGENRIATILLYLSDVSHGGETVFPNSEVKNTQQKDETRSECAVTGYAVNIVKGNALLVFNLNLDATPDERSLHGSCKVLDGEKWIATKYIHVGAFSATNATKSLAASSDVECTDEDDNCPRWAAIGECQRNPVFMAGTPDYYGACRKSCHIC
;
A
#
# COMPACT_ATOMS: atom_id res chain seq x y z
N MET A 1 -3.71 0.80 -11.26
CA MET A 1 -4.77 0.34 -10.33
C MET A 1 -5.33 -0.95 -10.89
N GLN A 2 -5.71 -1.87 -10.03
CA GLN A 2 -6.34 -3.13 -10.41
C GLN A 2 -7.83 -3.07 -10.06
N ILE A 3 -8.71 -3.37 -11.00
CA ILE A 3 -10.15 -3.47 -10.74
C ILE A 3 -10.52 -4.94 -10.62
N LEU A 4 -11.29 -5.28 -9.61
CA LEU A 4 -11.76 -6.64 -9.34
C LEU A 4 -13.28 -6.62 -9.19
N HIS A 5 -13.91 -7.66 -9.72
CA HIS A 5 -15.33 -7.93 -9.61
C HIS A 5 -15.51 -9.32 -9.01
N TYR A 6 -16.40 -9.43 -8.03
CA TYR A 6 -16.82 -10.69 -7.44
C TYR A 6 -18.34 -10.79 -7.53
N GLY A 7 -18.82 -11.83 -8.21
CA GLY A 7 -20.22 -12.23 -8.23
C GLY A 7 -20.60 -13.04 -7.00
N VAL A 8 -21.87 -13.44 -6.96
CA VAL A 8 -22.40 -14.31 -5.90
C VAL A 8 -21.60 -15.61 -5.82
N ASN A 9 -21.28 -16.02 -4.60
CA ASN A 9 -20.43 -17.15 -4.25
C ASN A 9 -18.93 -17.02 -4.55
N GLU A 10 -18.47 -15.92 -5.14
CA GLU A 10 -17.05 -15.66 -5.33
C GLU A 10 -16.43 -15.05 -4.08
N SER A 11 -15.17 -15.40 -3.82
CA SER A 11 -14.39 -14.99 -2.65
C SER A 11 -12.92 -14.89 -3.02
N TYR A 12 -12.09 -14.45 -2.07
CA TYR A 12 -10.64 -14.51 -2.19
C TYR A 12 -10.04 -14.95 -0.87
N GLU A 13 -9.23 -16.00 -0.90
CA GLU A 13 -8.61 -16.57 0.28
C GLU A 13 -7.69 -15.55 0.99
N PRO A 14 -7.56 -15.62 2.33
CA PRO A 14 -6.66 -14.75 3.05
C PRO A 14 -5.22 -14.82 2.53
N HIS A 15 -4.62 -13.67 2.26
CA HIS A 15 -3.29 -13.54 1.69
C HIS A 15 -2.58 -12.28 2.21
N PHE A 16 -1.30 -12.18 1.86
CA PHE A 16 -0.49 -10.99 2.09
C PHE A 16 -0.30 -10.27 0.78
N ASP A 17 -0.32 -8.94 0.84
CA ASP A 17 -0.01 -8.11 -0.31
C ASP A 17 1.49 -7.86 -0.47
N TYR A 18 2.30 -8.08 0.57
CA TYR A 18 3.75 -8.01 0.48
C TYR A 18 4.35 -9.27 -0.15
N TYR A 19 5.51 -9.12 -0.78
CA TYR A 19 6.32 -10.23 -1.27
C TYR A 19 7.08 -10.88 -0.11
N ARG A 20 7.04 -12.22 -0.02
CA ARG A 20 7.78 -12.99 0.98
C ARG A 20 9.22 -13.27 0.55
N ASP A 21 9.43 -13.45 -0.75
CA ASP A 21 10.74 -13.65 -1.33
C ASP A 21 11.17 -12.39 -2.09
N ASN A 22 12.39 -11.93 -1.83
CA ASN A 22 12.99 -10.81 -2.54
C ASN A 22 13.16 -11.09 -4.04
N SER A 23 13.13 -12.35 -4.46
CA SER A 23 13.14 -12.75 -5.87
C SER A 23 11.86 -12.37 -6.64
N GLU A 24 10.75 -12.14 -5.94
CA GLU A 24 9.45 -11.76 -6.54
C GLU A 24 9.26 -10.23 -6.67
N VAL A 25 10.21 -9.45 -6.17
CA VAL A 25 10.19 -7.98 -6.20
C VAL A 25 10.54 -7.50 -7.62
N VAL A 26 9.52 -7.38 -8.47
CA VAL A 26 9.68 -6.84 -9.83
C VAL A 26 9.55 -5.31 -9.80
N SER A 27 10.68 -4.61 -9.99
CA SER A 27 10.81 -3.16 -10.19
C SER A 27 9.92 -2.32 -9.27
N GLY A 28 10.45 -1.95 -8.11
CA GLY A 28 9.69 -1.34 -7.03
C GLY A 28 9.73 -2.30 -5.86
N GLU A 29 10.41 -1.87 -4.80
CA GLU A 29 10.55 -2.57 -3.52
C GLU A 29 9.20 -3.07 -2.97
N ASN A 30 9.22 -3.81 -1.87
CA ASN A 30 8.02 -4.41 -1.29
C ASN A 30 6.86 -3.41 -1.12
N ARG A 31 5.62 -3.91 -1.12
CA ARG A 31 4.44 -3.05 -1.03
C ARG A 31 4.23 -2.63 0.42
N ILE A 32 4.48 -1.35 0.73
CA ILE A 32 4.32 -0.81 2.09
C ILE A 32 2.85 -0.77 2.53
N ALA A 33 1.94 -0.49 1.59
CA ALA A 33 0.53 -0.38 1.89
C ALA A 33 -0.36 -0.70 0.69
N THR A 34 -1.60 -1.07 0.98
CA THR A 34 -2.66 -1.32 0.01
C THR A 34 -3.86 -0.45 0.33
N ILE A 35 -4.41 0.21 -0.68
CA ILE A 35 -5.71 0.87 -0.60
C ILE A 35 -6.74 0.01 -1.35
N LEU A 36 -7.79 -0.41 -0.65
CA LEU A 36 -8.97 -1.04 -1.22
C LEU A 36 -10.09 0.00 -1.29
N LEU A 37 -10.48 0.38 -2.51
CA LEU A 37 -11.59 1.29 -2.78
C LEU A 37 -12.83 0.46 -3.09
N TYR A 38 -13.91 0.63 -2.33
CA TYR A 38 -15.17 -0.06 -2.54
C TYR A 38 -16.03 0.71 -3.55
N LEU A 39 -16.32 0.08 -4.70
CA LEU A 39 -16.99 0.72 -5.85
C LEU A 39 -18.49 0.36 -5.96
N SER A 40 -18.94 -0.65 -5.22
CA SER A 40 -20.33 -1.05 -5.07
C SER A 40 -20.71 -1.23 -3.60
N ASP A 41 -22.01 -1.23 -3.33
CA ASP A 41 -22.56 -1.65 -2.04
C ASP A 41 -22.83 -3.16 -2.09
N VAL A 42 -22.54 -3.88 -1.00
CA VAL A 42 -22.87 -5.30 -0.86
C VAL A 42 -23.78 -5.47 0.35
N SER A 43 -24.99 -5.99 0.12
CA SER A 43 -26.01 -6.16 1.15
C SER A 43 -25.65 -7.27 2.14
N HIS A 44 -25.16 -8.42 1.66
CA HIS A 44 -24.75 -9.55 2.50
C HIS A 44 -23.51 -10.26 1.96
N GLY A 45 -22.59 -10.58 2.87
CA GLY A 45 -21.30 -11.17 2.51
C GLY A 45 -20.32 -10.16 1.92
N GLY A 46 -19.29 -10.66 1.25
CA GLY A 46 -18.31 -9.84 0.55
C GLY A 46 -17.37 -9.04 1.45
N GLU A 47 -17.44 -9.17 2.78
CA GLU A 47 -16.64 -8.40 3.72
C GLU A 47 -15.13 -8.57 3.48
N THR A 48 -14.33 -7.54 3.73
CA THR A 48 -12.88 -7.70 3.84
C THR A 48 -12.56 -8.16 5.27
N VAL A 49 -12.02 -9.36 5.43
CA VAL A 49 -11.73 -9.98 6.74
C VAL A 49 -10.24 -10.00 7.03
N PHE A 50 -9.86 -9.76 8.30
CA PHE A 50 -8.52 -9.80 8.85
C PHE A 50 -8.45 -10.85 9.97
N PRO A 51 -8.12 -12.11 9.66
CA PRO A 51 -8.13 -13.21 10.63
C PRO A 51 -7.11 -13.04 11.77
N ASN A 52 -6.00 -12.36 11.49
CA ASN A 52 -4.89 -12.14 12.41
C ASN A 52 -4.97 -10.79 13.15
N SER A 53 -6.03 -10.01 12.94
CA SER A 53 -6.19 -8.73 13.64
C SER A 53 -6.24 -8.91 15.15
N GLU A 54 -5.49 -8.08 15.89
CA GLU A 54 -5.50 -8.05 17.36
C GLU A 54 -6.88 -7.71 17.92
N VAL A 55 -7.68 -6.94 17.16
CA VAL A 55 -9.01 -6.49 17.54
C VAL A 55 -10.13 -7.36 16.96
N LYS A 56 -9.83 -8.56 16.43
CA LYS A 56 -10.85 -9.46 15.86
C LYS A 56 -12.02 -9.84 16.78
N ASN A 57 -11.84 -9.70 18.08
CA ASN A 57 -12.87 -9.99 19.09
C ASN A 57 -13.63 -8.75 19.57
N THR A 58 -13.30 -7.54 19.08
CA THR A 58 -13.96 -6.31 19.53
C THR A 58 -15.25 -6.02 18.78
N GLN A 59 -15.45 -6.59 17.59
CA GLN A 59 -16.68 -6.44 16.83
C GLN A 59 -17.72 -7.44 17.32
N GLN A 60 -18.96 -6.97 17.49
CA GLN A 60 -20.09 -7.85 17.76
C GLN A 60 -20.32 -8.77 16.56
N LYS A 61 -20.35 -10.07 16.84
CA LYS A 61 -20.58 -11.13 15.85
C LYS A 61 -22.07 -11.45 15.88
N ASP A 62 -22.87 -10.56 15.29
CA ASP A 62 -24.31 -10.77 15.16
C ASP A 62 -24.65 -11.52 13.87
N GLU A 63 -25.95 -11.79 13.68
CA GLU A 63 -26.48 -12.53 12.53
C GLU A 63 -26.39 -11.75 11.21
N THR A 64 -26.00 -10.47 11.23
CA THR A 64 -25.88 -9.66 10.01
C THR A 64 -24.58 -9.92 9.24
N ARG A 65 -23.64 -10.65 9.86
CA ARG A 65 -22.33 -10.95 9.29
C ARG A 65 -22.28 -12.35 8.68
N SER A 66 -21.49 -12.50 7.62
CA SER A 66 -21.22 -13.82 7.05
C SER A 66 -20.40 -14.70 8.00
N GLU A 67 -20.49 -16.02 7.82
CA GLU A 67 -19.68 -17.00 8.57
C GLU A 67 -18.17 -16.74 8.43
N CYS A 68 -17.74 -16.21 7.28
CA CYS A 68 -16.36 -15.81 7.07
C CYS A 68 -15.98 -14.58 7.90
N ALA A 69 -16.86 -13.57 7.98
CA ALA A 69 -16.60 -12.33 8.70
C ALA A 69 -16.46 -12.52 10.22
N VAL A 70 -17.00 -13.59 10.79
CA VAL A 70 -16.84 -13.88 12.24
C VAL A 70 -15.48 -14.49 12.60
N THR A 71 -14.66 -14.89 11.61
CA THR A 71 -13.33 -15.49 11.84
C THR A 71 -12.26 -14.45 12.22
N GLY A 72 -12.50 -13.17 11.94
CA GLY A 72 -11.54 -12.08 12.11
C GLY A 72 -12.20 -10.73 12.42
N TYR A 73 -11.42 -9.65 12.32
CA TYR A 73 -12.02 -8.32 12.19
C TYR A 73 -12.49 -8.15 10.75
N ALA A 74 -13.72 -7.69 10.53
CA ALA A 74 -14.30 -7.58 9.20
C ALA A 74 -14.82 -6.17 8.93
N VAL A 75 -14.63 -5.74 7.69
CA VAL A 75 -15.09 -4.46 7.16
C VAL A 75 -16.16 -4.73 6.10
N ASN A 76 -17.35 -4.17 6.33
CA ASN A 76 -18.45 -4.25 5.38
C ASN A 76 -18.16 -3.40 4.15
N ILE A 77 -18.73 -3.80 3.01
CA ILE A 77 -18.51 -3.13 1.74
C ILE A 77 -19.59 -2.06 1.54
N VAL A 78 -19.15 -0.81 1.60
CA VAL A 78 -20.00 0.37 1.39
C VAL A 78 -19.36 1.20 0.28
N LYS A 79 -20.13 1.51 -0.76
CA LYS A 79 -19.65 2.25 -1.92
C LYS A 79 -19.08 3.60 -1.51
N GLY A 80 -17.90 3.91 -2.05
CA GLY A 80 -17.19 5.15 -1.79
C GLY A 80 -16.26 5.12 -0.57
N ASN A 81 -16.38 4.12 0.31
CA ASN A 81 -15.42 3.92 1.38
C ASN A 81 -14.08 3.39 0.84
N ALA A 82 -13.02 3.68 1.57
CA ALA A 82 -11.68 3.19 1.30
C ALA A 82 -11.09 2.57 2.56
N LEU A 83 -10.38 1.46 2.40
CA LEU A 83 -9.63 0.81 3.46
C LEU A 83 -8.13 0.90 3.14
N LEU A 84 -7.36 1.47 4.06
CA LEU A 84 -5.90 1.48 4.00
C LEU A 84 -5.36 0.37 4.90
N VAL A 85 -4.56 -0.52 4.32
CA VAL A 85 -3.86 -1.61 5.01
C VAL A 85 -2.37 -1.34 4.90
N PHE A 86 -1.67 -1.28 6.04
CA PHE A 86 -0.20 -1.30 6.05
C PHE A 86 0.25 -2.75 6.04
N ASN A 87 1.07 -3.11 5.06
CA ASN A 87 1.56 -4.47 4.86
C ASN A 87 2.90 -4.70 5.56
N LEU A 88 3.62 -3.62 5.87
CA LEU A 88 4.90 -3.63 6.56
C LEU A 88 4.81 -2.79 7.84
N ASN A 89 5.63 -3.15 8.83
CA ASN A 89 5.91 -2.37 10.02
C ASN A 89 6.76 -1.14 9.68
N LEU A 90 6.91 -0.22 10.64
CA LEU A 90 7.72 0.99 10.49
C LEU A 90 9.21 0.70 10.24
N ASP A 91 9.69 -0.47 10.65
CA ASP A 91 11.05 -0.97 10.39
C ASP A 91 11.16 -1.74 9.05
N ALA A 92 10.15 -1.64 8.19
CA ALA A 92 10.01 -2.33 6.91
C ALA A 92 9.93 -3.87 6.99
N THR A 93 9.77 -4.45 8.17
CA THR A 93 9.50 -5.90 8.30
C THR A 93 8.05 -6.22 7.93
N PRO A 94 7.73 -7.40 7.37
CA PRO A 94 6.35 -7.78 7.08
C PRO A 94 5.45 -7.82 8.30
N ASP A 95 4.22 -7.29 8.19
CA ASP A 95 3.22 -7.34 9.26
C ASP A 95 2.24 -8.50 9.03
N GLU A 96 2.39 -9.58 9.79
CA GLU A 96 1.53 -10.77 9.72
C GLU A 96 0.05 -10.49 10.08
N ARG A 97 -0.24 -9.33 10.71
CA ARG A 97 -1.62 -8.88 11.01
C ARG A 97 -2.32 -8.31 9.77
N SER A 98 -1.56 -7.99 8.72
CA SER A 98 -2.08 -7.55 7.42
C SER A 98 -2.72 -8.68 6.60
N LEU A 99 -2.66 -9.93 7.07
CA LEU A 99 -3.33 -11.06 6.44
C LEU A 99 -4.82 -10.75 6.26
N HIS A 100 -5.27 -10.70 5.02
CA HIS A 100 -6.65 -10.33 4.72
C HIS A 100 -7.20 -11.09 3.52
N GLY A 101 -8.53 -11.26 3.51
CA GLY A 101 -9.25 -11.93 2.44
C GLY A 101 -10.56 -11.23 2.11
N SER A 102 -11.19 -11.68 1.03
CA SER A 102 -12.55 -11.28 0.67
C SER A 102 -13.49 -12.42 0.98
N CYS A 103 -14.38 -12.22 1.94
CA CYS A 103 -15.46 -13.15 2.20
C CYS A 103 -16.34 -13.33 0.96
N LYS A 104 -17.06 -14.45 0.94
CA LYS A 104 -17.97 -14.81 -0.13
C LYS A 104 -19.09 -13.79 -0.27
N VAL A 105 -19.34 -13.29 -1.48
CA VAL A 105 -20.53 -12.45 -1.75
C VAL A 105 -21.77 -13.34 -1.70
N LEU A 106 -22.74 -13.00 -0.87
CA LEU A 106 -23.97 -13.80 -0.71
C LEU A 106 -25.15 -13.17 -1.45
N ASP A 107 -25.16 -11.85 -1.58
CA ASP A 107 -26.18 -11.10 -2.30
C ASP A 107 -25.58 -9.85 -2.98
N GLY A 108 -26.03 -9.55 -4.20
CA GLY A 108 -25.51 -8.48 -5.04
C GLY A 108 -24.18 -8.79 -5.76
N GLU A 109 -23.37 -7.76 -5.96
CA GLU A 109 -22.06 -7.82 -6.64
C GLU A 109 -21.04 -6.91 -5.95
N LYS A 110 -19.79 -7.36 -5.87
CA LYS A 110 -18.71 -6.59 -5.25
C LYS A 110 -17.74 -6.10 -6.31
N TRP A 111 -17.60 -4.79 -6.41
CA TRP A 111 -16.58 -4.12 -7.21
C TRP A 111 -15.58 -3.42 -6.30
N ILE A 112 -14.29 -3.68 -6.51
CA ILE A 112 -13.22 -2.99 -5.79
C ILE A 112 -12.13 -2.49 -6.75
N ALA A 113 -11.49 -1.39 -6.40
CA ALA A 113 -10.23 -0.97 -6.99
C ALA A 113 -9.11 -1.08 -5.95
N THR A 114 -8.05 -1.82 -6.29
CA THR A 114 -6.87 -1.99 -5.47
C THR A 114 -5.75 -1.09 -5.98
N LYS A 115 -5.14 -0.32 -5.07
CA LYS A 115 -3.94 0.46 -5.30
C LYS A 115 -2.86 0.01 -4.33
N TYR A 116 -1.84 -0.64 -4.87
CA TYR A 116 -0.61 -0.95 -4.15
C TYR A 116 0.30 0.29 -4.10
N ILE A 117 0.90 0.52 -2.95
CA ILE A 117 1.90 1.54 -2.68
C ILE A 117 3.20 0.80 -2.38
N HIS A 118 4.24 1.08 -3.15
CA HIS A 118 5.57 0.49 -3.01
C HIS A 118 6.44 1.39 -2.12
N VAL A 119 7.45 0.80 -1.45
CA VAL A 119 8.42 1.58 -0.66
C VAL A 119 9.19 2.55 -1.57
N GLY A 120 9.66 2.07 -2.71
CA GLY A 120 10.36 2.86 -3.72
C GLY A 120 9.49 3.23 -4.91
N ALA A 121 9.92 4.24 -5.66
CA ALA A 121 9.36 4.54 -6.96
C ALA A 121 9.54 3.36 -7.93
N PHE A 122 8.55 3.11 -8.78
CA PHE A 122 8.73 2.19 -9.90
C PHE A 122 9.81 2.76 -10.80
N SER A 123 10.92 2.04 -10.95
CA SER A 123 11.99 2.46 -11.84
C SER A 123 11.49 2.37 -13.28
N ALA A 124 11.07 3.50 -13.83
CA ALA A 124 11.10 3.70 -15.26
C ALA A 124 12.58 3.84 -15.63
N THR A 125 13.14 2.78 -16.20
CA THR A 125 14.52 2.65 -16.73
C THR A 125 15.60 2.16 -15.75
N ASN A 126 16.31 1.13 -16.20
CA ASN A 126 17.54 0.53 -15.65
C ASN A 126 18.53 1.54 -15.04
N ALA A 127 18.28 2.02 -13.83
CA ALA A 127 19.27 2.73 -13.04
C ALA A 127 19.87 1.74 -12.04
N THR A 128 20.83 0.95 -12.49
CA THR A 128 21.81 0.33 -11.61
C THR A 128 22.55 1.44 -10.87
N LYS A 129 22.10 1.81 -9.67
CA LYS A 129 22.97 2.45 -8.68
C LYS A 129 23.24 1.46 -7.56
N SER A 130 24.24 0.62 -7.85
CA SER A 130 24.98 -0.14 -6.87
C SER A 130 25.41 0.78 -5.73
N LEU A 131 25.18 0.34 -4.49
CA LEU A 131 25.79 0.86 -3.29
C LEU A 131 27.32 0.74 -3.40
N ALA A 132 27.96 1.75 -3.96
CA ALA A 132 29.39 1.95 -3.83
C ALA A 132 29.62 3.32 -3.21
N ALA A 133 29.97 3.30 -1.92
CA ALA A 133 30.56 4.42 -1.23
C ALA A 133 31.76 4.93 -2.06
N SER A 134 31.58 6.06 -2.74
CA SER A 134 32.66 6.80 -3.39
C SER A 134 32.42 8.29 -3.15
N SER A 135 33.47 8.94 -2.71
CA SER A 135 33.52 10.26 -2.09
C SER A 135 33.49 11.43 -3.07
N ASP A 136 32.67 11.34 -4.13
CA ASP A 136 32.42 12.44 -5.09
C ASP A 136 31.01 12.29 -5.67
N VAL A 137 29.99 12.41 -4.81
CA VAL A 137 28.60 12.43 -5.30
C VAL A 137 28.35 13.82 -5.88
N GLU A 138 28.40 13.90 -7.21
CA GLU A 138 27.99 15.09 -7.96
C GLU A 138 26.56 15.47 -7.55
N CYS A 139 26.39 16.71 -7.10
CA CYS A 139 25.09 17.21 -6.67
C CYS A 139 24.12 17.22 -7.84
N THR A 140 23.13 16.33 -7.78
CA THR A 140 22.19 16.07 -8.86
C THR A 140 20.78 15.98 -8.31
N ASP A 141 19.82 16.30 -9.17
CA ASP A 141 18.41 15.97 -8.96
C ASP A 141 18.16 14.59 -9.59
N GLU A 142 17.37 13.76 -8.91
CA GLU A 142 17.01 12.41 -9.35
C GLU A 142 15.72 12.39 -10.20
N ASP A 143 14.97 13.50 -10.24
CA ASP A 143 13.73 13.65 -11.01
C ASP A 143 13.69 14.97 -11.79
N ASP A 144 13.22 14.92 -13.04
CA ASP A 144 13.10 16.09 -13.93
C ASP A 144 12.12 17.15 -13.38
N ASN A 145 11.21 16.77 -12.47
CA ASN A 145 10.25 17.68 -11.83
C ASN A 145 10.82 18.42 -10.62
N CYS A 146 12.03 18.09 -10.15
CA CYS A 146 12.65 18.73 -8.99
C CYS A 146 12.64 20.28 -9.06
N PRO A 147 12.94 20.94 -10.20
CA PRO A 147 12.85 22.40 -10.30
C PRO A 147 11.43 22.93 -10.08
N ARG A 148 10.43 22.20 -10.59
CA ARG A 148 9.02 22.57 -10.46
C ARG A 148 8.55 22.44 -9.01
N TRP A 149 8.91 21.34 -8.34
CA TRP A 149 8.57 21.09 -6.95
C TRP A 149 9.26 22.09 -6.01
N ALA A 150 10.53 22.40 -6.26
CA ALA A 150 11.24 23.45 -5.54
C ALA A 150 10.57 24.82 -5.71
N ALA A 151 10.17 25.17 -6.95
CA ALA A 151 9.50 26.44 -7.24
C ALA A 151 8.14 26.61 -6.54
N ILE A 152 7.43 25.50 -6.24
CA ILE A 152 6.17 25.53 -5.48
C ILE A 152 6.36 25.33 -3.97
N GLY A 153 7.60 25.29 -3.48
CA GLY A 153 7.94 25.27 -2.05
C GLY A 153 8.03 23.88 -1.42
N GLU A 154 8.21 22.82 -2.20
CA GLU A 154 8.34 21.45 -1.65
C GLU A 154 9.61 21.27 -0.81
N CYS A 155 10.66 22.07 -1.03
CA CYS A 155 11.87 22.00 -0.20
C CYS A 155 11.58 22.24 1.29
N GLN A 156 10.57 23.06 1.62
CA GLN A 156 10.15 23.31 2.99
C GLN A 156 9.01 22.40 3.43
N ARG A 157 8.09 22.04 2.50
CA ARG A 157 6.90 21.24 2.81
C ARG A 157 7.17 19.73 2.87
N ASN A 158 8.16 19.27 2.12
CA ASN A 158 8.59 17.88 2.03
C ASN A 158 10.13 17.76 2.09
N PRO A 159 10.77 18.25 3.18
CA PRO A 159 12.23 18.37 3.25
C PRO A 159 12.94 17.02 3.24
N VAL A 160 12.32 15.96 3.78
CA VAL A 160 12.91 14.61 3.81
C VAL A 160 13.08 14.06 2.39
N PHE A 161 12.04 14.13 1.56
CA PHE A 161 12.14 13.68 0.17
C PHE A 161 13.06 14.58 -0.65
N MET A 162 12.91 15.89 -0.51
CA MET A 162 13.58 16.86 -1.37
C MET A 162 15.07 17.03 -1.02
N ALA A 163 15.37 17.32 0.26
CA ALA A 163 16.73 17.64 0.74
C ALA A 163 17.47 16.44 1.37
N GLY A 164 16.73 15.43 1.82
CA GLY A 164 17.29 14.24 2.46
C GLY A 164 17.40 14.36 3.98
N THR A 165 17.93 13.30 4.57
CA THR A 165 18.28 13.14 5.99
C THR A 165 19.70 12.55 6.09
N PRO A 166 20.28 12.35 7.29
CA PRO A 166 21.57 11.67 7.40
C PRO A 166 21.61 10.27 6.76
N ASP A 167 20.48 9.57 6.74
CA ASP A 167 20.36 8.20 6.24
C ASP A 167 19.74 8.10 4.83
N TYR A 168 19.31 9.23 4.25
CA TYR A 168 18.70 9.28 2.92
C TYR A 168 19.19 10.51 2.16
N TYR A 169 19.79 10.31 0.98
CA TYR A 169 20.42 11.40 0.23
C TYR A 169 19.43 12.52 -0.13
N GLY A 170 18.17 12.22 -0.45
CA GLY A 170 17.22 13.22 -0.94
C GLY A 170 17.24 13.34 -2.46
N ALA A 171 16.06 13.41 -3.07
CA ALA A 171 15.87 13.31 -4.51
C ALA A 171 16.10 14.63 -5.26
N CYS A 172 15.97 15.78 -4.60
CA CYS A 172 15.95 17.10 -5.26
C CYS A 172 16.92 18.10 -4.62
N ARG A 173 18.07 17.62 -4.12
CA ARG A 173 19.01 18.44 -3.35
C ARG A 173 19.52 19.65 -4.13
N LYS A 174 19.77 19.48 -5.44
CA LYS A 174 20.26 20.55 -6.32
C LYS A 174 19.22 21.62 -6.53
N SER A 175 17.98 21.22 -6.84
CA SER A 175 16.85 22.14 -6.96
C SER A 175 16.51 22.85 -5.64
N CYS A 176 16.80 22.24 -4.49
CA CYS A 176 16.66 22.86 -3.18
C CYS A 176 17.89 23.63 -2.69
N HIS A 177 18.95 23.75 -3.50
CA HIS A 177 20.19 24.46 -3.16
C HIS A 177 20.86 23.96 -1.86
N ILE A 178 20.69 22.67 -1.55
CA ILE A 178 21.34 22.00 -0.42
C ILE A 178 22.79 21.65 -0.78
N CYS A 179 22.98 21.39 -2.07
CA CYS A 179 24.21 21.43 -2.83
C CYS A 179 23.83 22.04 -4.21
#